data_AF-A0A381F7T6-F1
#
_entry.id   AF-A0A381F7T6-F1
#
_cell.length_a   1.000
_cell.length_b   1.000
_cell.length_c   1.000
_cell.angle_alpha   90.00
_cell.angle_beta   90.00
_cell.angle_gamma   90.00
#
_symmetry.space_group_name_H-M   'P 1'
#
loop_
_entity.id
_entity.type
_entity.pdbx_description
1 polymer ?
#
loop_
_entity_poly.entity_id
_entity_poly.type
_entity_poly.pdbx_seq_one_letter_code
_entity_poly.pdbx_strand_id
1 'polypeptide(L)'
;MELIKKILFCLFLSFLMSCDGQNKKTSNERKVNQTDSIQKENETFILQKQLSKNKDNFKYFFPEFVYQLIPTESSLFDLSINENVYKIDLLLDSASINIWDLKKSKNHLILIEGNDYYGSVFYVYYYHNNVLTYYETFNHIAKEIEKSNGEKVFSIDLKGETLNISLSQNNKNSKYNLQPIKDISLLSIKDTVNTSELKEE
;
A
#
# COMPACT_ATOMS: atom_id res chain seq x y z
N MET A 1 31.80 60.76 -17.23
CA MET A 1 32.05 59.30 -17.30
C MET A 1 31.91 58.58 -15.95
N GLU A 2 31.71 59.29 -14.83
CA GLU A 2 31.48 58.66 -13.51
C GLU A 2 30.00 58.43 -13.16
N LEU A 3 29.09 59.24 -13.71
CA LEU A 3 27.65 59.11 -13.43
C LEU A 3 27.06 57.79 -13.97
N ILE A 4 27.50 57.38 -15.17
CA ILE A 4 27.08 56.13 -15.82
C ILE A 4 27.63 54.91 -15.07
N LYS A 5 28.84 55.00 -14.51
CA LYS A 5 29.43 53.95 -13.66
C LYS A 5 28.67 53.79 -12.33
N LYS A 6 28.20 54.89 -11.73
CA LYS A 6 27.37 54.85 -10.51
C LYS A 6 25.98 54.25 -10.75
N ILE A 7 25.36 54.52 -11.91
CA ILE A 7 24.06 53.92 -12.27
C ILE A 7 24.19 52.42 -12.54
N LEU A 8 25.26 51.99 -13.23
CA LEU A 8 25.52 50.56 -13.47
C LEU A 8 25.81 49.79 -12.17
N PHE A 9 26.48 50.42 -11.20
CA PHE A 9 26.78 49.79 -9.91
C PHE A 9 25.54 49.61 -9.02
N CYS A 10 24.59 50.56 -9.07
CA CYS A 10 23.30 50.41 -8.36
C CYS A 10 22.38 49.35 -8.98
N LEU A 11 22.44 49.12 -10.30
CA LEU A 11 21.67 48.07 -10.97
C LEU A 11 22.24 46.66 -10.75
N PHE A 12 23.53 46.54 -10.39
CA PHE A 12 24.16 45.24 -10.12
C PHE A 12 23.90 44.74 -8.68
N LEU A 13 23.65 45.66 -7.73
CA LEU A 13 23.36 45.28 -6.33
C LEU A 13 21.92 44.80 -6.09
N SER A 14 20.96 45.12 -6.97
CA SER A 14 19.58 44.64 -6.84
C SER A 14 19.38 43.19 -7.29
N PHE A 15 20.39 42.57 -7.93
CA PHE A 15 20.32 41.18 -8.40
C PHE A 15 20.80 40.13 -7.38
N LEU A 16 21.32 40.54 -6.22
CA LEU A 16 21.85 39.64 -5.19
C LEU A 16 20.90 39.42 -3.98
N MET A 17 19.66 39.90 -4.06
CA MET A 17 18.60 39.69 -3.05
C MET A 17 17.41 38.90 -3.64
N SER A 18 17.69 37.86 -4.43
CA SER A 18 16.69 36.85 -4.80
C SER A 18 17.14 35.49 -4.28
N CYS A 19 17.01 35.31 -2.96
CA CYS A 19 16.95 34.00 -2.36
C CYS A 19 16.15 34.07 -1.06
N ASP A 20 14.82 34.18 -1.20
CA ASP A 20 13.89 33.64 -0.22
C ASP A 20 12.70 33.03 -0.97
N GLY A 21 13.03 31.96 -1.70
CA GLY A 21 12.06 31.00 -2.18
C GLY A 21 11.58 30.12 -1.02
N GLN A 22 10.94 30.71 -0.01
CA GLN A 22 10.01 29.94 0.80
C GLN A 22 8.77 29.73 -0.03
N ASN A 23 8.80 28.65 -0.82
CA ASN A 23 7.60 27.98 -1.23
C ASN A 23 6.74 27.83 0.01
N LYS A 24 5.64 28.59 0.08
CA LYS A 24 4.45 28.14 0.79
C LYS A 24 4.17 26.76 0.21
N LYS A 25 4.66 25.71 0.88
CA LYS A 25 3.97 24.45 0.90
C LYS A 25 2.61 24.82 1.45
N THR A 26 1.66 25.07 0.55
CA THR A 26 0.31 24.60 0.74
C THR A 26 0.45 23.13 1.07
N SER A 27 0.65 22.86 2.37
CA SER A 27 0.17 21.63 2.94
C SER A 27 -1.30 21.64 2.57
N ASN A 28 -1.67 20.86 1.56
CA ASN A 28 -3.01 20.32 1.52
C ASN A 28 -3.09 19.42 2.76
N GLU A 29 -3.23 20.03 3.94
CA GLU A 29 -3.95 19.45 5.05
C GLU A 29 -5.37 19.25 4.51
N ARG A 30 -5.56 18.14 3.80
CA ARG A 30 -6.85 17.49 3.82
C ARG A 30 -7.06 17.12 5.28
N LYS A 31 -7.71 18.01 6.03
CA LYS A 31 -8.57 17.58 7.13
C LYS A 31 -9.59 16.64 6.50
N VAL A 32 -9.23 15.35 6.46
CA VAL A 32 -10.20 14.30 6.25
C VAL A 32 -11.01 14.27 7.53
N ASN A 33 -12.05 15.10 7.58
CA ASN A 33 -13.17 14.87 8.48
C ASN A 33 -13.90 13.61 7.99
N GLN A 34 -13.29 12.43 8.18
CA GLN A 34 -14.04 11.18 8.20
C GLN A 34 -14.50 10.97 9.63
N THR A 35 -15.58 11.68 9.99
CA THR A 35 -16.45 11.21 11.06
C THR A 35 -17.45 10.25 10.44
N ASP A 36 -16.96 9.13 9.93
CA ASP A 36 -17.79 8.02 9.51
C ASP A 36 -18.04 7.14 10.74
N SER A 37 -18.93 7.60 11.63
CA SER A 37 -19.55 6.72 12.61
C SER A 37 -20.52 5.78 11.87
N ILE A 38 -19.97 4.72 11.28
CA ILE A 38 -20.72 3.76 10.48
C ILE A 38 -21.28 2.66 11.38
N GLN A 39 -22.60 2.48 11.31
CA GLN A 39 -23.33 1.38 11.91
C GLN A 39 -22.79 0.03 11.40
N LYS A 40 -22.77 -0.97 12.28
CA LYS A 40 -22.35 -2.36 12.01
C LYS A 40 -23.13 -3.01 10.87
N GLU A 41 -22.74 -2.79 9.62
CA GLU A 41 -22.77 -3.88 8.66
C GLU A 41 -21.68 -4.88 9.07
N ASN A 42 -21.90 -6.17 8.82
CA ASN A 42 -20.92 -7.21 9.16
C ASN A 42 -19.69 -7.06 8.25
N GLU A 43 -18.82 -6.12 8.61
CA GLU A 43 -17.54 -5.84 7.98
C GLU A 43 -16.57 -6.99 8.31
N THR A 44 -16.65 -8.07 7.54
CA THR A 44 -15.75 -9.21 7.64
C THR A 44 -14.84 -9.30 6.43
N PHE A 45 -13.56 -9.60 6.66
CA PHE A 45 -12.66 -9.92 5.58
C PHE A 45 -13.13 -11.14 4.80
N ILE A 46 -12.99 -11.08 3.48
CA ILE A 46 -13.03 -12.23 2.61
C ILE A 46 -11.58 -12.70 2.43
N LEU A 47 -11.32 -13.98 2.68
CA LEU A 47 -10.03 -14.61 2.42
C LEU A 47 -10.06 -15.31 1.06
N GLN A 48 -9.04 -15.07 0.24
CA GLN A 48 -8.68 -15.98 -0.85
C GLN A 48 -7.29 -16.55 -0.65
N LYS A 49 -7.26 -17.88 -0.50
CA LYS A 49 -6.02 -18.63 -0.42
C LYS A 49 -5.38 -18.77 -1.79
N GLN A 50 -4.06 -18.85 -1.82
CA GLN A 50 -3.32 -19.22 -3.02
C GLN A 50 -3.84 -20.54 -3.59
N LEU A 51 -4.23 -20.55 -4.87
CA LEU A 51 -4.66 -21.77 -5.57
C LEU A 51 -3.52 -22.42 -6.36
N SER A 52 -2.61 -21.61 -6.91
CA SER A 52 -1.54 -22.04 -7.80
C SER A 52 -0.17 -21.79 -7.19
N LYS A 53 0.77 -22.73 -7.32
CA LYS A 53 2.18 -22.51 -6.99
C LYS A 53 2.95 -21.75 -8.08
N ASN A 54 2.34 -21.55 -9.26
CA ASN A 54 2.96 -20.76 -10.32
C ASN A 54 3.02 -19.29 -9.90
N LYS A 55 4.24 -18.80 -9.64
CA LYS A 55 4.52 -17.42 -9.22
C LYS A 55 4.13 -16.39 -10.29
N ASP A 56 3.98 -16.80 -11.53
CA ASP A 56 3.59 -15.92 -12.64
C ASP A 56 2.07 -15.70 -12.71
N ASN A 57 1.28 -16.37 -11.85
CA ASN A 57 -0.18 -16.38 -11.96
C ASN A 57 -0.90 -16.32 -10.61
N PHE A 58 -0.47 -15.41 -9.72
CA PHE A 58 -1.17 -15.14 -8.47
C PHE A 58 -2.32 -14.17 -8.74
N LYS A 59 -3.51 -14.72 -8.99
CA LYS A 59 -4.74 -13.97 -9.27
C LYS A 59 -5.85 -14.35 -8.30
N TYR A 60 -6.56 -13.36 -7.79
CA TYR A 60 -7.58 -13.48 -6.74
C TYR A 60 -8.83 -12.70 -7.15
N PHE A 61 -10.02 -13.31 -7.00
CA PHE A 61 -11.27 -12.83 -7.58
C PHE A 61 -12.29 -12.44 -6.51
N PHE A 62 -12.24 -11.19 -6.05
CA PHE A 62 -13.22 -10.66 -5.10
C PHE A 62 -14.45 -10.13 -5.83
N PRO A 63 -15.60 -9.93 -5.15
CA PRO A 63 -16.84 -9.50 -5.80
C PRO A 63 -16.71 -8.22 -6.65
N GLU A 64 -15.83 -7.29 -6.26
CA GLU A 64 -15.64 -6.00 -6.95
C GLU A 64 -14.28 -5.83 -7.62
N PHE A 65 -13.29 -6.61 -7.19
CA PHE A 65 -11.93 -6.45 -7.63
C PHE A 65 -11.29 -7.78 -7.99
N VAL A 66 -10.50 -7.74 -9.05
CA VAL A 66 -9.55 -8.79 -9.38
C VAL A 66 -8.18 -8.30 -8.96
N TYR A 67 -7.58 -8.97 -7.98
CA TYR A 67 -6.21 -8.70 -7.57
C TYR A 67 -5.26 -9.62 -8.30
N GLN A 68 -4.12 -9.09 -8.75
CA GLN A 68 -3.05 -9.90 -9.33
C GLN A 68 -1.70 -9.43 -8.81
N LEU A 69 -0.87 -10.36 -8.34
CA LEU A 69 0.53 -10.08 -8.06
C LEU A 69 1.32 -10.33 -9.35
N ILE A 70 1.87 -9.26 -9.92
CA ILE A 70 2.62 -9.29 -11.18
C ILE A 70 4.11 -9.40 -10.83
N PRO A 71 4.80 -10.49 -11.21
CA PRO A 71 6.23 -10.58 -10.99
C PRO A 71 6.98 -9.51 -11.79
N THR A 72 8.00 -8.95 -11.17
CA THR A 72 8.98 -8.04 -11.79
C THR A 72 10.27 -8.81 -12.06
N GLU A 73 11.20 -8.21 -12.81
CA GLU A 73 12.50 -8.81 -13.12
C GLU A 73 13.37 -9.12 -11.88
N SER A 74 13.04 -8.50 -10.74
CA SER A 74 13.85 -8.55 -9.51
C SER A 74 13.36 -9.56 -8.46
N SER A 75 12.50 -10.52 -8.85
CA SER A 75 11.80 -11.43 -7.91
C SER A 75 10.88 -10.70 -6.90
N LEU A 76 10.59 -9.42 -7.16
CA LEU A 76 9.57 -8.63 -6.47
C LEU A 76 8.25 -8.72 -7.22
N PHE A 77 7.17 -8.36 -6.56
CA PHE A 77 5.83 -8.33 -7.12
C PHE A 77 5.25 -6.92 -7.07
N ASP A 78 4.57 -6.53 -8.13
CA ASP A 78 3.64 -5.40 -8.15
C ASP A 78 2.20 -5.88 -7.97
N LEU A 79 1.30 -4.98 -7.57
CA LEU A 79 -0.11 -5.32 -7.36
C LEU A 79 -0.96 -4.68 -8.44
N SER A 80 -1.63 -5.50 -9.24
CA SER A 80 -2.74 -5.06 -10.07
C SER A 80 -4.04 -5.12 -9.29
N ILE A 81 -4.82 -4.05 -9.35
CA ILE A 81 -6.22 -4.00 -8.92
C ILE A 81 -7.06 -3.75 -10.17
N ASN A 82 -7.79 -4.77 -10.61
CA ASN A 82 -8.32 -4.87 -11.96
C ASN A 82 -7.19 -4.71 -12.99
N GLU A 83 -7.23 -3.65 -13.80
CA GLU A 83 -6.24 -3.34 -14.85
C GLU A 83 -5.21 -2.29 -14.42
N ASN A 84 -5.34 -1.73 -13.21
CA ASN A 84 -4.46 -0.70 -12.68
C ASN A 84 -3.32 -1.33 -11.90
N VAL A 85 -2.08 -1.15 -12.37
CA VAL A 85 -0.87 -1.72 -11.75
C VAL A 85 -0.20 -0.71 -10.82
N TYR A 86 -0.03 -1.08 -9.56
CA TYR A 86 0.62 -0.29 -8.52
C TYR A 86 2.01 -0.84 -8.23
N LYS A 87 3.02 0.04 -8.28
CA LYS A 87 4.42 -0.32 -8.03
C LYS A 87 4.70 -0.49 -6.55
N ILE A 88 4.43 -1.70 -6.02
CA ILE A 88 4.62 -2.00 -4.59
C ILE A 88 5.98 -2.63 -4.29
N ASP A 89 6.69 -3.14 -5.29
CA ASP A 89 8.03 -3.74 -5.15
C ASP A 89 8.11 -4.77 -3.99
N LEU A 90 7.09 -5.64 -3.90
CA LEU A 90 6.88 -6.52 -2.76
C LEU A 90 7.69 -7.80 -2.86
N LEU A 91 8.56 -8.07 -1.89
CA LEU A 91 9.26 -9.35 -1.76
C LEU A 91 8.40 -10.37 -1.00
N LEU A 92 8.05 -11.48 -1.65
CA LEU A 92 7.28 -12.57 -1.05
C LEU A 92 8.07 -13.86 -1.04
N ASP A 93 8.68 -14.16 0.11
CA ASP A 93 9.32 -15.45 0.39
C ASP A 93 8.51 -16.21 1.43
N SER A 94 7.42 -16.84 0.98
CA SER A 94 6.51 -17.58 1.85
C SER A 94 5.93 -18.79 1.12
N ALA A 95 5.62 -19.85 1.88
CA ALA A 95 5.08 -21.08 1.33
C ALA A 95 3.68 -20.91 0.73
N SER A 96 2.89 -19.97 1.29
CA SER A 96 1.58 -19.59 0.78
C SER A 96 1.42 -18.07 0.78
N ILE A 97 0.77 -17.53 -0.26
CA ILE A 97 0.49 -16.10 -0.42
C ILE A 97 -1.02 -15.93 -0.54
N ASN A 98 -1.65 -15.36 0.48
CA ASN A 98 -3.10 -15.14 0.50
C ASN A 98 -3.41 -13.66 0.39
N ILE A 99 -4.61 -13.33 -0.10
CA ILE A 99 -5.14 -11.97 -0.03
C ILE A 99 -6.39 -11.96 0.83
N TRP A 100 -6.44 -11.00 1.74
CA TRP A 100 -7.63 -10.67 2.51
C TRP A 100 -8.13 -9.31 2.06
N ASP A 101 -9.42 -9.21 1.76
CA ASP A 101 -10.08 -7.97 1.37
C ASP A 101 -11.24 -7.66 2.32
N LEU A 102 -11.25 -6.45 2.87
CA LEU A 102 -12.38 -5.90 3.61
C LEU A 102 -12.90 -4.67 2.88
N LYS A 103 -14.12 -4.76 2.39
CA LYS A 103 -14.86 -3.62 1.87
C LYS A 103 -15.50 -2.83 3.02
N LYS A 104 -15.26 -1.52 3.02
CA LYS A 104 -15.91 -0.53 3.90
C LYS A 104 -16.47 0.61 3.05
N SER A 105 -17.78 0.60 2.83
CA SER A 105 -18.45 1.49 1.87
C SER A 105 -17.84 1.35 0.46
N LYS A 106 -17.09 2.33 -0.05
CA LYS A 106 -16.39 2.26 -1.35
C LYS A 106 -14.89 1.96 -1.22
N ASN A 107 -14.41 1.78 0.00
CA ASN A 107 -12.99 1.73 0.31
C ASN A 107 -12.62 0.30 0.66
N HIS A 108 -11.40 -0.10 0.35
CA HIS A 108 -10.95 -1.46 0.59
C HIS A 108 -9.71 -1.45 1.45
N LEU A 109 -9.71 -2.29 2.47
CA LEU A 109 -8.49 -2.63 3.18
C LEU A 109 -8.01 -4.00 2.70
N ILE A 110 -6.81 -4.02 2.15
CA ILE A 110 -6.20 -5.17 1.50
C ILE A 110 -5.02 -5.63 2.37
N LEU A 111 -5.03 -6.90 2.76
CA LEU A 111 -3.89 -7.55 3.41
C LEU A 111 -3.32 -8.59 2.45
N ILE A 112 -2.07 -8.39 2.02
CA ILE A 112 -1.30 -9.45 1.36
C ILE A 112 -0.57 -10.21 2.47
N GLU A 113 -0.89 -11.49 2.60
CA GLU A 113 -0.34 -12.37 3.63
C GLU A 113 0.70 -13.30 3.02
N GLY A 114 1.95 -13.20 3.47
CA GLY A 114 2.91 -14.29 3.36
C GLY A 114 2.72 -15.22 4.56
N ASN A 115 2.16 -16.40 4.34
CA ASN A 115 1.89 -17.38 5.40
C ASN A 115 2.81 -18.59 5.23
N ASP A 116 3.52 -18.91 6.31
CA ASP A 116 4.44 -20.03 6.39
C ASP A 116 4.19 -20.87 7.64
N TYR A 117 5.12 -21.77 7.94
CA TYR A 117 5.01 -22.68 9.08
C TYR A 117 5.17 -21.98 10.44
N TYR A 118 5.93 -20.88 10.49
CA TYR A 118 6.29 -20.16 11.72
C TYR A 118 5.32 -19.00 12.01
N GLY A 119 4.56 -18.56 11.02
CA GLY A 119 3.55 -17.54 11.18
C GLY A 119 3.13 -16.88 9.88
N SER A 120 2.74 -15.62 9.99
CA SER A 120 2.32 -14.79 8.86
C SER A 120 2.98 -13.43 8.91
N VAL A 121 3.40 -12.93 7.76
CA VAL A 121 3.69 -11.52 7.52
C VAL A 121 2.51 -10.92 6.75
N PHE A 122 2.04 -9.76 7.16
CA PHE A 122 0.93 -9.06 6.53
C PHE A 122 1.40 -7.68 6.03
N TYR A 123 1.24 -7.44 4.74
CA TYR A 123 1.46 -6.14 4.11
C TYR A 123 0.11 -5.45 3.94
N VAL A 124 -0.05 -4.27 4.54
CA VAL A 124 -1.35 -3.62 4.66
C VAL A 124 -1.48 -2.44 3.71
N TYR A 125 -2.54 -2.46 2.91
CA TYR A 125 -2.85 -1.40 1.96
C TYR A 125 -4.28 -0.92 2.14
N TYR A 126 -4.49 0.37 1.95
CA TYR A 126 -5.80 0.99 1.87
C TYR A 126 -6.03 1.50 0.46
N TYR A 127 -7.15 1.10 -0.14
CA TYR A 127 -7.51 1.46 -1.50
C TYR A 127 -8.75 2.34 -1.52
N HIS A 128 -8.61 3.55 -2.05
CA HIS A 128 -9.68 4.54 -2.15
C HIS A 128 -9.50 5.43 -3.37
N ASN A 129 -10.54 5.55 -4.21
CA ASN A 129 -10.53 6.41 -5.41
C ASN A 129 -9.29 6.22 -6.32
N ASN A 130 -8.93 4.97 -6.61
CA ASN A 130 -7.74 4.62 -7.39
C ASN A 130 -6.40 5.08 -6.79
N VAL A 131 -6.38 5.40 -5.50
CA VAL A 131 -5.17 5.63 -4.73
C VAL A 131 -4.97 4.43 -3.82
N LEU A 132 -3.80 3.81 -3.91
CA LEU A 132 -3.37 2.73 -3.03
C LEU A 132 -2.35 3.29 -2.04
N THR A 133 -2.69 3.32 -0.76
CA THR A 133 -1.81 3.80 0.31
C THR A 133 -1.27 2.59 1.08
N TYR A 134 0.04 2.49 1.21
CA TYR A 134 0.69 1.51 2.09
C TYR A 134 0.69 2.04 3.52
N TYR A 135 0.18 1.22 4.44
CA TYR A 135 0.20 1.52 5.86
C TYR A 135 1.50 1.01 6.45
N GLU A 136 1.56 -0.24 6.90
CA GLU A 136 2.78 -0.84 7.39
C GLU A 136 2.73 -2.36 7.17
N THR A 137 3.80 -3.04 7.57
CA THR A 137 3.86 -4.49 7.65
C THR A 137 3.85 -4.92 9.11
N PHE A 138 3.11 -5.98 9.44
CA PHE A 138 3.17 -6.61 10.76
C PHE A 138 3.35 -8.12 10.66
N ASN A 139 3.96 -8.70 11.69
CA ASN A 139 4.21 -10.13 11.80
C ASN A 139 3.32 -10.73 12.87
N HIS A 140 2.71 -11.87 12.57
CA HIS A 140 2.00 -12.71 13.52
C HIS A 140 2.72 -14.05 13.66
N ILE A 141 3.37 -14.26 14.81
CA ILE A 141 4.15 -15.47 15.08
C ILE A 141 3.27 -16.53 15.74
N ALA A 142 3.20 -17.72 15.15
CA ALA A 142 2.56 -18.88 15.76
C ALA A 142 3.50 -19.46 16.83
N LYS A 143 3.22 -19.20 18.12
CA LYS A 143 4.06 -19.72 19.23
C LYS A 143 4.09 -21.25 19.33
N GLU A 144 3.13 -21.94 18.75
CA GLU A 144 3.06 -23.40 18.71
C GLU A 144 2.77 -23.83 17.28
N ILE A 145 3.67 -24.64 16.75
CA ILE A 145 3.68 -25.16 15.37
C ILE A 145 2.35 -25.81 14.99
N GLU A 146 1.79 -26.64 15.88
CA GLU A 146 0.52 -27.35 15.63
C GLU A 146 -0.69 -26.39 15.61
N LYS A 147 -0.52 -25.17 16.14
CA LYS A 147 -1.54 -24.12 16.24
C LYS A 147 -1.36 -23.02 15.19
N SER A 148 -0.53 -23.18 14.17
CA SER A 148 -0.48 -22.21 13.05
C SER A 148 -1.69 -22.31 12.11
N ASN A 149 -2.42 -23.44 12.15
CA ASN A 149 -3.58 -23.73 11.29
C ASN A 149 -4.93 -23.19 11.80
N GLY A 150 -4.95 -22.43 12.89
CA GLY A 150 -6.19 -21.84 13.41
C GLY A 150 -6.79 -20.81 12.44
N GLU A 151 -8.11 -20.65 12.47
CA GLU A 151 -8.76 -19.56 11.75
C GLU A 151 -8.27 -18.20 12.29
N LYS A 152 -7.90 -17.31 11.37
CA LYS A 152 -7.50 -15.94 11.67
C LYS A 152 -8.73 -15.04 11.55
N VAL A 153 -9.10 -14.38 12.65
CA VAL A 153 -10.23 -13.45 12.70
C VAL A 153 -9.70 -12.06 12.99
N PHE A 154 -10.06 -11.10 12.14
CA PHE A 154 -9.63 -9.72 12.28
C PHE A 154 -10.76 -8.82 12.77
N SER A 155 -10.39 -7.81 13.56
CA SER A 155 -11.24 -6.68 13.90
C SER A 155 -10.46 -5.40 13.66
N ILE A 156 -11.09 -4.42 13.02
CA ILE A 156 -10.43 -3.21 12.55
C ILE A 156 -11.14 -1.98 13.08
N ASP A 157 -10.36 -0.98 13.43
CA ASP A 157 -10.84 0.34 13.82
C ASP A 157 -9.92 1.42 13.25
N LEU A 158 -10.46 2.29 12.41
CA LEU A 158 -9.74 3.42 11.84
C LEU A 158 -10.03 4.67 12.69
N LYS A 159 -9.00 5.18 13.36
CA LYS A 159 -9.09 6.38 14.21
C LYS A 159 -8.23 7.49 13.64
N GLY A 160 -8.85 8.42 12.94
CA GLY A 160 -8.11 9.39 12.12
C GLY A 160 -7.35 8.65 11.03
N GLU A 161 -6.03 8.84 10.96
CA GLU A 161 -5.17 8.14 10.00
C GLU A 161 -4.63 6.81 10.54
N THR A 162 -4.79 6.52 11.84
CA THR A 162 -4.26 5.30 12.44
C THR A 162 -5.21 4.12 12.25
N LEU A 163 -4.69 3.05 11.65
CA LEU A 163 -5.40 1.79 11.48
C LEU A 163 -5.06 0.82 12.61
N ASN A 164 -6.03 0.52 13.46
CA ASN A 164 -5.89 -0.45 14.55
C ASN A 164 -6.41 -1.80 14.06
N ILE A 165 -5.54 -2.82 14.04
CA ILE A 165 -5.88 -4.18 13.66
C ILE A 165 -5.73 -5.09 14.88
N SER A 166 -6.81 -5.76 15.25
CA SER A 166 -6.78 -6.87 16.21
C SER A 166 -6.89 -8.18 15.44
N LEU A 167 -5.97 -9.11 15.68
CA LEU A 167 -5.96 -10.45 15.10
C LEU A 167 -6.13 -11.48 16.21
N SER A 168 -7.21 -12.26 16.13
CA SER A 168 -7.43 -13.44 16.96
C SER A 168 -7.10 -14.71 16.17
N GLN A 169 -6.28 -15.58 16.77
CA GLN A 169 -6.03 -16.93 16.27
C GLN A 169 -5.82 -17.86 17.47
N ASN A 170 -6.57 -18.97 17.55
CA ASN A 170 -6.44 -19.97 18.61
C ASN A 170 -6.43 -19.39 20.04
N ASN A 171 -7.40 -18.52 20.32
CA ASN A 171 -7.57 -17.80 21.60
C ASN A 171 -6.42 -16.83 21.95
N LYS A 172 -5.50 -16.55 21.03
CA LYS A 172 -4.47 -15.52 21.18
C LYS A 172 -4.88 -14.28 20.38
N ASN A 173 -4.88 -13.15 21.07
CA ASN A 173 -5.19 -11.85 20.47
C ASN A 173 -3.91 -11.03 20.36
N SER A 174 -3.62 -10.55 19.15
CA SER A 174 -2.56 -9.59 18.87
C SER A 174 -3.18 -8.28 18.43
N LYS A 175 -2.54 -7.15 18.74
CA LYS A 175 -3.00 -5.82 18.33
C LYS A 175 -1.87 -5.07 17.67
N TYR A 176 -2.18 -4.40 16.57
CA TYR A 176 -1.25 -3.63 15.77
C TYR A 176 -1.86 -2.26 15.49
N ASN A 177 -1.06 -1.21 15.61
CA ASN A 177 -1.47 0.15 15.33
C ASN A 177 -0.58 0.65 14.19
N LEU A 178 -1.15 0.75 12.98
CA LEU A 178 -0.42 1.02 11.76
C LEU A 178 -0.69 2.45 11.32
N GLN A 179 0.35 3.15 10.87
CA GLN A 179 0.23 4.49 10.27
C GLN A 179 0.33 4.40 8.75
N PRO A 180 -0.24 5.34 7.99
CA PRO A 180 0.04 5.46 6.57
C PRO A 180 1.52 5.84 6.37
N ILE A 181 2.25 5.10 5.52
CA ILE A 181 3.63 5.42 5.17
C ILE A 181 3.67 6.23 3.87
N LYS A 182 3.03 5.73 2.80
CA LYS A 182 3.12 6.36 1.48
C LYS A 182 1.98 5.94 0.55
N ASP A 183 1.63 6.84 -0.37
CA ASP A 183 0.86 6.47 -1.55
C ASP A 183 1.74 5.75 -2.57
N ILE A 184 1.18 4.71 -3.17
CA ILE A 184 1.83 3.87 -4.17
C ILE A 184 1.56 4.44 -5.55
N SER A 185 2.63 4.55 -6.34
CA SER A 185 2.53 5.06 -7.70
C SER A 185 1.81 4.05 -8.60
N LEU A 186 0.85 4.54 -9.36
CA LEU A 186 0.26 3.83 -10.48
C LEU A 186 1.25 3.83 -11.66
N LEU A 187 1.54 2.65 -12.21
CA LEU A 187 2.35 2.52 -13.41
C LEU A 187 1.53 2.94 -14.64
N SER A 188 2.17 3.65 -15.57
CA SER A 188 1.50 4.01 -16.81
C SER A 188 1.44 2.79 -17.73
N ILE A 189 0.40 2.68 -18.57
CA ILE A 189 0.22 1.58 -19.53
C ILE A 189 1.46 1.39 -20.45
N LYS A 190 2.28 2.43 -20.63
CA LYS A 190 3.52 2.35 -21.42
C LYS A 190 4.63 1.54 -20.75
N ASP A 191 4.63 1.45 -19.43
CA ASP A 191 5.68 0.76 -18.66
C ASP A 191 5.46 -0.76 -18.63
N THR A 192 4.24 -1.22 -18.93
CA THR A 192 3.85 -2.64 -18.89
C THR A 192 4.08 -3.40 -20.20
N VAL A 193 4.22 -2.70 -21.34
CA VAL A 193 4.37 -3.33 -22.67
C VAL A 193 5.81 -3.75 -22.97
N ASN A 194 6.80 -3.13 -22.32
CA ASN A 194 8.22 -3.44 -22.59
C ASN A 194 8.71 -4.76 -22.00
N THR A 195 7.97 -5.42 -21.11
CA THR A 195 8.40 -6.66 -20.45
C THR A 195 7.83 -7.94 -21.06
N SER A 196 6.85 -7.85 -21.98
CA SER A 196 6.24 -9.01 -22.63
C SER A 196 6.84 -9.40 -23.99
N GLU A 197 7.69 -8.58 -24.60
CA GLU A 197 8.22 -8.83 -25.97
C GLU A 197 9.64 -9.42 -26.04
N LEU A 198 10.26 -9.86 -24.94
CA LEU A 198 11.64 -10.41 -24.96
C LEU A 198 11.75 -11.88 -24.54
N LYS A 199 10.78 -12.72 -24.95
CA LYS A 199 10.92 -14.19 -24.86
C LYS A 199 10.34 -14.91 -26.08
N GLU A 200 10.87 -14.61 -27.25
CA GLU A 200 10.96 -15.59 -28.35
C GLU A 200 12.32 -15.42 -29.03
N GLU A 201 13.29 -16.24 -28.61
CA GLU A 201 14.40 -16.75 -29.44
C GLU A 201 14.99 -18.02 -28.79
#